data_AF-A0A918X643-F1
#
_entry.id   AF-A0A918X643-F1
#
_cell.length_a   1.000
_cell.length_b   1.000
_cell.length_c   1.000
_cell.angle_alpha   90.00
_cell.angle_beta   90.00
_cell.angle_gamma   90.00
#
_symmetry.space_group_name_H-M   'P 1'
#
loop_
_entity.id
_entity.type
_entity.pdbx_description
1 polymer ?
#
loop_
_entity_poly.entity_id
_entity_poly.type
_entity_poly.pdbx_seq_one_letter_code
_entity_poly.pdbx_strand_id
1 'polypeptide(L)'
;MSSQEWTIDGIAHALGVPDQRMQFLRDINLTPLPDLPAVLDRWVRHVSALEAAKPAIESLRAAAAVGEELPAALQHDDDSAGVLEGWRDQARAARQGRGAA
;
A
#
# COMPACT_ATOMS: atom_id res chain seq x y z
N MET A 1 20.07 -13.11 3.83
CA MET A 1 19.14 -11.96 3.74
C MET A 1 19.99 -10.72 3.96
N SER A 2 20.03 -9.78 3.02
CA SER A 2 20.79 -8.55 3.25
C SER A 2 20.15 -7.83 4.43
N SER A 3 20.87 -7.73 5.54
CA SER A 3 20.53 -6.91 6.69
C SER A 3 20.63 -5.44 6.31
N GLN A 4 19.80 -5.00 5.37
CA GLN A 4 19.70 -3.60 5.04
C GLN A 4 19.04 -2.94 6.23
N GLU A 5 19.83 -2.17 6.98
CA GLU A 5 19.35 -1.42 8.11
C GLU A 5 18.36 -0.37 7.60
N TRP A 6 17.11 -0.46 8.07
CA TRP A 6 16.04 0.43 7.63
C TRP A 6 16.25 1.83 8.21
N THR A 7 16.50 2.80 7.34
CA THR A 7 16.49 4.23 7.71
C THR A 7 15.07 4.79 7.63
N ILE A 8 14.81 5.91 8.32
CA ILE A 8 13.52 6.61 8.24
C ILE A 8 13.17 6.96 6.79
N ASP A 9 14.15 7.48 6.03
CA ASP A 9 13.96 7.81 4.62
C ASP A 9 13.71 6.55 3.76
N GLY A 10 14.39 5.44 4.06
CA GLY A 10 14.19 4.16 3.38
C GLY A 10 12.77 3.61 3.59
N ILE A 11 12.26 3.69 4.83
CA ILE A 11 10.88 3.31 5.15
C ILE A 11 9.90 4.23 4.40
N ALA A 12 10.09 5.55 4.47
CA ALA A 12 9.22 6.50 3.77
C ALA A 12 9.23 6.27 2.25
N HIS A 13 10.37 5.91 1.66
CA HIS A 13 10.47 5.62 0.23
C HIS A 13 9.76 4.32 -0.16
N ALA A 14 9.83 3.29 0.67
CA ALA A 14 9.17 2.01 0.44
C ALA A 14 7.63 2.11 0.51
N LEU A 15 7.10 3.12 1.21
CA LEU A 15 5.66 3.42 1.25
C LEU A 15 5.23 4.05 -0.09
N GLY A 16 4.51 3.27 -0.90
CA GLY A 16 4.16 3.62 -2.27
C GLY A 16 3.11 4.73 -2.43
N VAL A 17 2.36 5.09 -1.38
CA VAL A 17 1.28 6.10 -1.44
C VAL A 17 1.53 7.29 -0.51
N PRO A 18 1.19 8.54 -0.92
CA PRO A 18 1.41 9.74 -0.11
C PRO A 18 0.81 9.67 1.30
N ASP A 19 -0.40 9.13 1.44
CA ASP A 19 -1.10 9.10 2.73
C ASP A 19 -0.39 8.22 3.76
N GLN A 20 0.17 7.08 3.33
CA GLN A 20 0.97 6.22 4.22
C GLN A 20 2.25 6.91 4.65
N ARG A 21 2.93 7.63 3.75
CA ARG A 21 4.13 8.42 4.10
C ARG A 21 3.81 9.49 5.13
N MET A 22 2.70 10.20 4.95
CA MET A 22 2.24 11.22 5.90
C MET A 22 1.90 10.60 7.26
N GLN A 23 1.23 9.45 7.28
CA GLN A 23 0.93 8.75 8.52
C GLN A 23 2.22 8.30 9.24
N PHE A 24 3.18 7.73 8.51
CA PHE A 24 4.47 7.34 9.05
C PHE A 24 5.23 8.51 9.69
N LEU A 25 5.33 9.63 8.97
CA LEU A 25 5.99 10.83 9.49
C LEU A 25 5.25 11.40 10.70
N ARG A 26 3.91 11.35 10.71
CA ARG A 26 3.11 11.77 11.86
C ARG A 26 3.38 10.88 13.07
N ASP A 27 3.40 9.57 12.89
CA ASP A 27 3.65 8.61 13.97
C ASP A 27 5.04 8.83 14.58
N ILE A 28 6.07 9.04 13.76
CA ILE A 28 7.42 9.33 14.27
C ILE A 28 7.45 10.63 15.07
N ASN A 29 6.90 11.72 14.51
CA ASN A 29 7.03 13.05 15.11
C ASN A 29 6.19 13.24 16.39
N LEU A 30 5.13 12.45 16.56
CA LEU A 30 4.21 12.58 17.70
C LEU A 30 4.39 11.50 18.77
N THR A 31 5.20 10.47 18.52
CA THR A 31 5.45 9.40 19.49
C THR A 31 6.50 9.83 20.51
N PRO A 32 6.26 9.66 21.82
CA PRO A 32 7.29 9.88 22.84
C PRO A 32 8.54 9.03 22.58
N LEU A 33 9.72 9.59 22.88
CA LEU A 33 11.00 8.92 22.61
C LEU A 33 11.10 7.47 23.15
N PRO A 34 10.56 7.13 24.35
CA PRO A 34 10.59 5.75 24.85
C PRO A 34 9.81 4.75 23.98
N ASP A 35 8.75 5.20 23.29
CA ASP A 35 7.85 4.35 22.51
C ASP A 35 8.22 4.32 21.02
N LEU A 36 9.09 5.25 20.59
CA LEU A 36 9.51 5.41 19.20
C LEU A 36 10.09 4.13 18.58
N PRO A 37 10.93 3.32 19.27
CA PRO A 37 11.44 2.07 18.72
C PRO A 37 10.33 1.10 18.31
N ALA A 38 9.28 0.96 19.11
CA ALA A 38 8.18 0.04 18.83
C ALA A 38 7.36 0.48 17.61
N VAL A 39 7.16 1.79 17.45
CA VAL A 39 6.51 2.38 16.27
C VAL A 39 7.35 2.14 15.02
N LEU A 40 8.66 2.37 15.08
CA LEU A 40 9.57 2.11 13.96
C LEU A 40 9.58 0.63 13.57
N ASP A 41 9.65 -0.29 14.54
CA ASP A 41 9.60 -1.73 14.28
C ASP A 41 8.30 -2.16 13.57
N ARG A 42 7.16 -1.56 13.96
CA ARG A 42 5.88 -1.80 13.30
C ARG A 42 5.93 -1.38 11.83
N TRP A 43 6.49 -0.21 11.54
CA TRP A 43 6.63 0.28 10.18
C TRP A 43 7.63 -0.54 9.37
N VAL A 44 8.77 -0.95 9.95
CA VAL A 44 9.73 -1.87 9.34
C VAL A 44 9.08 -3.19 8.95
N ARG A 45 8.28 -3.79 9.84
CA ARG A 45 7.52 -5.02 9.52
C ARG A 45 6.56 -4.80 8.35
N HIS A 46 5.86 -3.67 8.34
CA HIS A 46 4.93 -3.33 7.27
C HIS A 46 5.62 -3.18 5.91
N VAL A 47 6.69 -2.38 5.83
CA VAL A 47 7.42 -2.20 4.56
C VAL A 47 8.15 -3.46 4.11
N SER A 48 8.68 -4.25 5.04
CA SER A 48 9.27 -5.56 4.72
C SER A 48 8.26 -6.50 4.06
N ALA A 49 7.00 -6.51 4.55
CA ALA A 49 5.94 -7.30 3.95
C ALA A 49 5.55 -6.79 2.56
N LEU A 50 5.50 -5.47 2.36
CA LEU A 50 5.25 -4.87 1.04
C LEU A 50 6.36 -5.22 0.04
N GLU A 51 7.63 -5.06 0.42
CA GLU A 51 8.78 -5.44 -0.40
C GLU A 51 8.75 -6.93 -0.77
N ALA A 52 8.46 -7.80 0.20
CA ALA A 52 8.36 -9.24 -0.04
C ALA A 52 7.20 -9.60 -1.00
N ALA A 53 6.13 -8.80 -1.03
CA ALA A 53 5.00 -9.01 -1.92
C ALA A 53 5.24 -8.51 -3.36
N LYS A 54 6.22 -7.61 -3.60
CA LYS A 54 6.47 -7.02 -4.93
C LYS A 54 6.65 -8.06 -6.03
N PRO A 55 7.48 -9.11 -5.90
CA PRO A 55 7.68 -10.07 -6.98
C PRO A 55 6.40 -10.81 -7.36
N ALA A 56 5.57 -11.14 -6.36
CA ALA A 56 4.28 -11.78 -6.60
C ALA A 56 3.31 -10.84 -7.33
N ILE A 57 3.23 -9.57 -6.90
CA ILE A 57 2.39 -8.56 -7.56
C ILE A 57 2.84 -8.33 -9.01
N GLU A 58 4.15 -8.25 -9.25
CA GLU A 58 4.72 -8.11 -10.59
C GLU A 58 4.43 -9.32 -11.49
N SER A 59 4.56 -10.54 -10.94
CA SER A 59 4.21 -11.77 -11.66
C SER A 59 2.73 -11.80 -12.04
N LEU A 60 1.83 -11.40 -11.15
CA LEU A 60 0.40 -11.30 -11.43
C LEU A 60 0.09 -10.24 -12.48
N ARG A 61 0.76 -9.09 -12.40
CA ARG A 61 0.64 -8.02 -13.40
C ARG A 61 1.08 -8.51 -14.78
N ALA A 62 2.16 -9.30 -14.85
CA ALA A 62 2.63 -9.89 -16.08
C ALA A 62 1.62 -10.90 -16.64
N ALA A 63 1.13 -11.85 -15.82
CA ALA A 63 0.14 -12.84 -16.23
C ALA A 63 -1.15 -12.19 -16.76
N ALA A 64 -1.67 -11.17 -16.07
CA ALA A 64 -2.85 -10.42 -16.51
C ALA A 64 -2.61 -9.69 -17.85
N ALA A 65 -1.39 -9.21 -18.12
CA ALA A 65 -1.06 -8.50 -19.35
C ALA A 65 -1.03 -9.40 -20.60
N VAL A 66 -0.73 -10.70 -20.43
CA VAL A 66 -0.79 -11.71 -21.51
C VAL A 66 -2.13 -12.46 -21.58
N GLY A 67 -3.11 -12.07 -20.74
CA GLY A 67 -4.45 -12.68 -20.73
C GLY A 67 -4.48 -14.06 -20.08
N GLU A 68 -3.47 -14.42 -19.30
CA GLU A 68 -3.50 -15.63 -18.49
C GLU A 68 -4.44 -15.45 -17.31
N GLU A 69 -5.17 -16.53 -16.99
CA GLU A 69 -6.10 -16.55 -15.88
C GLU A 69 -5.34 -16.48 -14.56
N LEU A 70 -5.71 -15.55 -13.67
CA LEU A 70 -5.05 -15.37 -12.39
C LEU A 70 -5.17 -16.65 -11.54
N PRO A 71 -4.17 -16.98 -10.69
CA PRO A 71 -4.26 -18.14 -9.80
C PRO A 71 -5.55 -18.15 -8.99
N ALA A 72 -6.17 -19.31 -8.80
CA ALA A 72 -7.47 -19.45 -8.11
C ALA A 72 -7.52 -18.80 -6.72
N ALA A 73 -6.39 -18.76 -6.00
CA ALA A 73 -6.27 -18.09 -4.69
C ALA A 73 -6.38 -16.55 -4.74
N LEU A 74 -6.35 -15.96 -5.93
CA LEU A 74 -6.39 -14.52 -6.21
C LEU A 74 -7.54 -14.14 -7.14
N GLN A 75 -8.25 -15.14 -7.67
CA GLN A 75 -9.56 -14.94 -8.28
C GLN A 75 -10.49 -14.44 -7.16
N HIS A 76 -11.18 -13.33 -7.42
CA HIS A 76 -12.02 -12.68 -6.42
C HIS A 76 -13.10 -13.63 -5.88
N ASP A 77 -13.23 -13.69 -4.56
CA ASP A 77 -14.54 -13.95 -3.95
C ASP A 77 -15.40 -12.68 -4.18
N ASP A 78 -16.68 -12.86 -4.46
CA ASP A 78 -17.64 -11.83 -4.93
C ASP A 78 -17.65 -10.53 -4.09
N ASP A 79 -17.22 -10.57 -2.83
CA ASP A 79 -17.18 -9.42 -1.91
C ASP A 79 -16.25 -8.28 -2.35
N SER A 80 -15.13 -8.60 -3.01
CA SER A 80 -14.15 -7.58 -3.42
C SER A 80 -14.57 -6.78 -4.65
N ALA A 81 -15.57 -7.26 -5.42
CA ALA A 81 -16.20 -6.50 -6.49
C ALA A 81 -16.97 -5.29 -5.95
N GLY A 82 -17.62 -5.41 -4.79
CA GLY A 82 -18.34 -4.31 -4.13
C GLY A 82 -17.40 -3.17 -3.70
N VAL A 83 -16.19 -3.50 -3.23
CA VAL A 83 -15.17 -2.52 -2.87
C VAL A 83 -14.68 -1.75 -4.11
N LEU A 84 -14.42 -2.45 -5.21
CA LEU A 84 -14.01 -1.85 -6.48
C LEU A 84 -15.10 -0.95 -7.07
N GLU A 85 -16.37 -1.35 -6.99
CA GLU A 85 -17.49 -0.54 -7.45
C GLU A 85 -17.64 0.73 -6.60
N GLY A 86 -17.50 0.62 -5.28
CA GLY A 86 -17.48 1.78 -4.38
C GLY A 86 -16.36 2.77 -4.69
N TRP A 87 -15.17 2.30 -5.07
CA TRP A 87 -14.06 3.16 -5.51
C TRP A 87 -14.36 3.86 -6.84
N ARG A 88 -15.01 3.17 -7.79
CA ARG A 88 -15.44 3.77 -9.08
C ARG A 88 -16.48 4.87 -8.86
N ASP A 89 -17.45 4.65 -7.98
CA ASP A 89 -18.49 5.64 -7.68
C ASP A 89 -17.92 6.87 -6.99
N GLN A 90 -16.97 6.69 -6.07
CA GLN A 90 -16.27 7.79 -5.43
C GLN A 90 -15.46 8.62 -6.44
N ALA A 91 -14.80 7.96 -7.40
CA ALA A 91 -14.08 8.64 -8.48
C ALA A 91 -15.01 9.40 -9.45
N ARG A 92 -16.21 8.87 -9.74
CA ARG A 92 -17.24 9.56 -10.53
C ARG A 92 -17.77 10.80 -9.81
N ALA A 93 -18.07 10.69 -8.51
CA ALA A 93 -18.54 11.81 -7.69
C ALA A 93 -17.50 12.93 -7.60
N ALA A 94 -16.22 12.59 -7.43
CA ALA A 94 -15.12 13.56 -7.39
C ALA A 94 -14.95 14.34 -8.71
N ARG A 95 -15.31 13.75 -9.86
CA ARG A 95 -15.27 14.42 -11.17
C ARG A 95 -16.47 15.35 -11.40
N GLN A 96 -17.65 14.98 -10.92
CA GLN A 96 -18.87 15.80 -11.05
C GLN A 96 -18.83 17.05 -10.15
N GLY A 97 -18.22 16.96 -8.97
CA GLY A 97 -18.05 18.12 -8.07
C GLY A 97 -17.05 19.20 -8.54
N ARG A 98 -16.23 18.93 -9.57
CA ARG A 98 -15.30 19.92 -10.17
C ARG A 98 -15.87 20.62 -11.41
N GLY A 99 -17.09 20.29 -11.84
CA GLY A 99 -17.72 20.84 -13.04
C GLY A 99 -18.75 21.95 -12.81
N ALA A 100 -18.99 22.35 -11.55
CA ALA A 100 -19.90 23.44 -11.21
C ALA A 100 -19.10 24.60 -10.59
N ALA A 101 -18.51 25.42 -11.44
CA ALA A 101 -17.97 26.74 -11.12
C ALA A 101 -18.26 27.69 -12.29
#